data_AF-A0A2M8BEE9-F1
#
_entry.id   AF-A0A2M8BEE9-F1
#
_cell.length_a   1.000
_cell.length_b   1.000
_cell.length_c   1.000
_cell.angle_alpha   90.00
_cell.angle_beta   90.00
_cell.angle_gamma   90.00
#
_symmetry.space_group_name_H-M   'P 1'
#
loop_
_entity.id
_entity.type
_entity.pdbx_description
1 polymer ?
#
loop_
_entity_poly.entity_id
_entity_poly.type
_entity_poly.pdbx_seq_one_letter_code
_entity_poly.pdbx_strand_id
1 'polypeptide(L)'
;MTREAVHKLVDAIPEGDVERAARLLQLLIAGSDPVLFSLLTAPLDDEPETPEEVAAVAEARAEMARGEGISHEEARRELGV
;
A
#
# COMPACT_ATOMS: atom_id res chain seq x y z
N MET A 1 1.45 -28.94 -15.15
CA MET A 1 0.23 -28.68 -14.36
C MET A 1 -0.71 -27.83 -15.22
N THR A 2 -2.02 -28.12 -15.25
CA THR A 2 -3.01 -27.32 -16.02
C THR A 2 -3.75 -26.34 -15.12
N ARG A 3 -4.51 -25.39 -15.68
CA ARG A 3 -5.34 -24.46 -14.88
C ARG A 3 -6.38 -25.23 -14.06
N GLU A 4 -6.99 -26.26 -14.65
CA GLU A 4 -7.95 -27.14 -13.96
C GLU A 4 -7.32 -27.84 -12.77
N ALA A 5 -6.04 -28.25 -12.87
CA ALA A 5 -5.32 -28.82 -11.74
C ALA A 5 -5.08 -27.80 -10.61
N VAL A 6 -4.81 -26.53 -10.95
CA VAL A 6 -4.67 -25.44 -9.96
C VAL A 6 -6.01 -25.15 -9.27
N HIS A 7 -7.12 -25.07 -10.02
CA HIS A 7 -8.44 -24.84 -9.43
C HIS A 7 -8.81 -25.90 -8.39
N LYS A 8 -8.55 -27.18 -8.69
CA LYS A 8 -8.76 -28.28 -7.73
C LYS A 8 -7.92 -28.15 -6.46
N LEU A 9 -6.71 -27.58 -6.56
CA LEU A 9 -5.88 -27.32 -5.38
C LEU A 9 -6.46 -26.17 -4.55
N VAL A 10 -6.97 -25.12 -5.20
CA VAL A 10 -7.64 -23.99 -4.53
C VAL A 10 -8.90 -24.46 -3.80
N ASP A 11 -9.70 -25.33 -4.43
CA ASP A 11 -10.92 -25.90 -3.82
C ASP A 11 -10.63 -26.80 -2.61
N ALA A 12 -9.40 -27.29 -2.48
CA ALA A 12 -8.98 -28.19 -1.39
C ALA A 12 -8.34 -27.45 -0.20
N ILE A 13 -8.23 -26.12 -0.26
CA ILE A 13 -7.61 -25.32 0.80
C ILE A 13 -8.56 -25.24 2.01
N PRO A 14 -8.10 -25.57 3.23
CA PRO A 14 -8.92 -25.39 4.42
C PRO A 14 -9.36 -23.93 4.58
N GLU A 15 -10.61 -23.67 5.02
CA GLU A 15 -11.12 -22.31 5.24
C GLU A 15 -10.17 -21.39 6.00
N GLY A 16 -9.48 -21.91 7.03
CA GLY A 16 -8.52 -21.13 7.84
C GLY A 16 -7.26 -20.68 7.09
N ASP A 17 -6.97 -21.26 5.93
CA ASP A 17 -5.80 -20.97 5.11
C ASP A 17 -6.13 -20.21 3.82
N VAL A 18 -7.41 -19.93 3.55
CA VAL A 18 -7.86 -19.27 2.30
C VAL A 18 -7.19 -17.91 2.11
N GLU A 19 -7.12 -17.09 3.16
CA GLU A 19 -6.45 -15.77 3.08
C GLU A 19 -4.95 -15.90 2.76
N ARG A 20 -4.28 -16.86 3.40
CA ARG A 20 -2.86 -17.13 3.15
C ARG A 20 -2.65 -17.60 1.72
N ALA A 21 -3.51 -18.47 1.21
CA ALA A 21 -3.45 -18.95 -0.17
C ALA A 21 -3.71 -17.84 -1.18
N ALA A 22 -4.71 -16.98 -0.94
CA ALA A 22 -5.01 -15.84 -1.77
C ALA A 22 -3.80 -14.89 -1.88
N ARG A 23 -3.11 -14.63 -0.77
CA ARG A 23 -1.87 -13.82 -0.76
C ARG A 23 -0.78 -14.43 -1.64
N LEU A 24 -0.56 -15.75 -1.55
CA LEU A 24 0.44 -16.43 -2.36
C LEU A 24 0.13 -16.39 -3.86
N LEU A 25 -1.15 -16.57 -4.25
CA LEU A 25 -1.57 -16.48 -5.64
C LEU A 25 -1.46 -15.04 -6.17
N GLN A 26 -1.80 -14.03 -5.36
CA GLN A 26 -1.60 -12.63 -5.70
C GLN A 26 -0.12 -12.31 -5.96
N LEU A 27 0.79 -12.80 -5.13
CA LEU A 27 2.23 -12.63 -5.34
C LEU A 27 2.71 -13.30 -6.64
N LEU A 28 2.19 -14.49 -6.97
CA LEU A 28 2.52 -15.16 -8.22
C LEU A 28 2.05 -14.35 -9.44
N ILE A 29 0.85 -13.77 -9.38
CA ILE A 29 0.31 -12.90 -10.44
C ILE A 29 1.16 -11.63 -10.57
N ALA A 30 1.49 -11.03 -9.42
CA ALA A 30 2.29 -9.82 -9.32
C ALA A 30 3.75 -9.99 -9.74
N GLY A 31 4.30 -11.21 -9.78
CA GLY A 31 5.67 -11.44 -10.27
C GLY A 31 5.92 -10.94 -11.70
N SER A 32 4.86 -10.68 -12.47
CA SER A 32 4.92 -10.07 -13.82
C SER A 32 4.94 -8.53 -13.81
N ASP A 33 4.56 -7.91 -12.68
CA ASP A 33 4.47 -6.47 -12.48
C ASP A 33 5.32 -6.07 -11.25
N PRO A 34 6.53 -5.53 -11.46
CA PRO A 34 7.44 -5.23 -10.36
C PRO A 34 6.87 -4.20 -9.38
N VAL A 35 6.00 -3.28 -9.82
CA VAL A 35 5.39 -2.27 -8.94
C VAL A 35 4.35 -2.93 -8.05
N LEU A 36 3.46 -3.74 -8.63
CA LEU A 36 2.46 -4.47 -7.86
C LEU A 36 3.11 -5.43 -6.85
N PHE A 37 4.20 -6.10 -7.25
CA PHE A 37 4.96 -6.97 -6.35
C PHE A 37 5.50 -6.17 -5.16
N SER A 38 6.20 -5.05 -5.43
CA SER A 38 6.72 -4.17 -4.37
C SER A 38 5.63 -3.73 -3.39
N LEU A 39 4.44 -3.33 -3.89
CA LEU A 39 3.33 -2.91 -3.03
C LEU A 39 2.78 -4.06 -2.17
N LEU A 40 2.66 -5.28 -2.71
CA LEU A 40 2.15 -6.44 -1.98
C LEU A 40 3.13 -7.00 -0.96
N THR A 41 4.43 -6.82 -1.18
CA THR A 41 5.50 -7.32 -0.30
C THR A 41 6.11 -6.28 0.61
N ALA A 42 5.73 -5.01 0.46
CA ALA A 42 6.25 -3.95 1.30
C ALA A 42 5.95 -4.26 2.78
N PRO A 43 6.96 -4.18 3.67
CA PRO A 43 6.70 -4.22 5.10
C PRO A 43 5.86 -3.01 5.52
N LEU A 44 5.23 -3.10 6.69
CA LEU A 44 4.68 -1.92 7.34
C LEU A 44 5.82 -0.94 7.66
N ASP A 45 5.56 0.35 7.45
CA ASP A 45 6.49 1.41 7.83
C ASP A 45 6.32 1.71 9.32
N ASP A 46 7.12 1.02 10.13
CA ASP A 46 7.18 1.15 11.59
C ASP A 46 8.52 1.78 12.04
N GLU A 47 9.21 2.49 11.13
CA GLU A 47 10.46 3.17 11.45
C GLU A 47 10.21 4.40 12.35
N PRO A 48 11.07 4.70 13.34
CA PRO A 48 10.91 5.89 14.15
C PRO A 48 11.16 7.14 13.30
N GLU A 49 10.30 8.15 13.44
CA GLU A 49 10.52 9.45 12.80
C GLU A 49 11.89 10.04 13.18
N THR A 50 12.59 10.58 12.19
CA THR A 50 13.81 11.34 12.39
C THR A 50 13.51 12.71 13.03
N PRO A 51 14.47 13.33 13.75
CA PRO A 51 14.29 14.67 14.29
C PRO A 51 13.89 15.72 13.25
N GLU A 52 14.42 15.60 12.03
CA GLU A 52 14.12 16.46 10.91
C GLU A 52 12.66 16.31 10.44
N GLU A 53 12.16 15.07 10.35
CA GLU A 53 10.76 14.79 10.00
C GLU A 53 9.80 15.33 11.06
N VAL A 54 10.10 15.11 12.34
CA VAL A 54 9.31 15.65 13.45
C VAL A 54 9.23 17.17 13.39
N ALA A 55 10.36 17.84 13.08
CA ALA A 55 10.40 19.29 12.93
C ALA A 55 9.58 19.78 11.73
N ALA A 56 9.70 19.13 10.57
CA ALA A 56 8.94 19.47 9.37
C ALA A 56 7.43 19.30 9.58
N VAL A 57 6.99 18.24 10.25
CA VAL A 57 5.59 18.01 10.59
C VAL A 57 5.09 19.09 11.56
N ALA A 58 5.89 19.48 12.55
CA ALA A 58 5.53 20.55 13.49
C ALA A 58 5.38 21.91 12.79
N GLU A 59 6.28 22.23 11.86
CA GLU A 59 6.21 23.43 11.03
C GLU A 59 4.95 23.47 10.17
N ALA A 60 4.67 22.41 9.41
CA ALA A 60 3.48 22.32 8.57
C ALA A 60 2.18 22.46 9.38
N ARG A 61 2.12 21.86 10.59
CA ARG A 61 0.98 22.04 11.50
C ARG A 61 0.82 23.49 11.97
N ALA A 62 1.93 24.21 12.20
CA ALA A 62 1.89 25.61 12.59
C ALA A 62 1.45 26.52 11.43
N GLU A 63 1.89 26.26 10.20
CA GLU A 63 1.41 26.94 8.98
C GLU A 63 -0.10 26.78 8.80
N MET A 64 -0.60 25.55 8.93
CA MET A 64 -2.03 25.26 8.89
C MET A 64 -2.80 26.05 9.96
N ALA A 65 -2.27 26.15 11.18
CA ALA A 65 -2.87 26.94 12.26
C ALA A 65 -2.86 28.46 11.98
N ARG A 66 -1.91 28.95 11.19
CA ARG A 66 -1.88 30.35 10.72
C ARG A 66 -2.79 30.61 9.52
N GLY A 67 -3.42 29.56 8.96
CA GLY A 67 -4.28 29.66 7.78
C GLY A 67 -3.50 29.73 6.47
N GLU A 68 -2.24 29.28 6.46
CA GLU A 68 -1.37 29.28 5.28
C GLU A 68 -1.57 28.04 4.39
N GLY A 69 -2.43 27.11 4.81
CA GLY A 69 -2.81 25.94 4.02
C GLY A 69 -3.77 26.24 2.88
N ILE A 70 -3.75 25.40 1.86
CA ILE A 70 -4.70 25.43 0.74
C ILE A 70 -5.80 24.36 0.91
N SER A 71 -6.94 24.57 0.25
CA SER A 71 -8.00 23.57 0.24
C SER A 71 -7.59 22.33 -0.56
N HIS A 72 -8.21 21.18 -0.27
CA HIS A 72 -8.00 19.96 -1.05
C HIS A 72 -8.32 20.16 -2.54
N GLU A 73 -9.35 20.95 -2.87
CA GLU A 73 -9.72 21.26 -4.25
C GLU A 73 -8.63 22.08 -4.96
N GLU A 74 -8.06 23.06 -4.27
CA GLU A 74 -6.96 23.87 -4.79
C GLU A 74 -5.69 23.05 -5.00
N ALA A 75 -5.32 22.21 -4.03
CA ALA A 75 -4.18 21.30 -4.16
C ALA A 75 -4.32 20.37 -5.37
N ARG A 76 -5.53 19.80 -5.57
CA ARG A 76 -5.82 18.95 -6.74
C ARG A 76 -5.69 19.69 -8.06
N ARG A 77 -6.18 20.94 -8.12
CA ARG A 77 -6.06 21.79 -9.30
C ARG A 77 -4.59 22.08 -9.64
N GLU A 78 -3.74 22.34 -8.65
CA GLU A 78 -2.30 22.57 -8.86
C GLU A 78 -1.56 21.30 -9.31
N LEU A 79 -1.93 20.15 -8.75
CA LEU A 79 -1.33 18.84 -9.08
C LEU A 79 -1.88 18.22 -10.38
N GLY A 80 -2.97 18.76 -10.93
CA GLY A 80 -3.61 18.26 -12.16
C GLY A 80 -4.32 16.91 -11.99
N VAL A 81 -4.80 16.59 -10.78
CA VAL A 81 -5.43 15.30 -10.41
C VAL A 81 -6.89 15.42 -9.99
#